data_AF-A0A534TFU8-F1
#
_entry.id   AF-A0A534TFU8-F1
#
_cell.length_a   1.000
_cell.length_b   1.000
_cell.length_c   1.000
_cell.angle_alpha   90.00
_cell.angle_beta   90.00
_cell.angle_gamma   90.00
#
_symmetry.space_group_name_H-M   'P 1'
#
loop_
_entity.id
_entity.type
_entity.pdbx_description
1 polymer ?
#
loop_
_entity_poly.entity_id
_entity_poly.type
_entity_poly.pdbx_seq_one_letter_code
_entity_poly.pdbx_strand_id
1 'polypeptide(L)'
;MARSQRRTGSVRGLVDRPALPLPLRNALAELAIAALEDDGAAAALSWLATGEGDPAPAVAARLASVHLIDPGARTLLALHAPHASRVGDHARRATRAVTAFRDRPAAPDALARAIRHAVALWNEHLFFEVHEVLEAVWRTAAGDTRQALQGVIQIAVAFHHLAHGNQRGARSLLVEGRARVASVPADTLPGLDLQALLGATASFEAALASGQLPDGAPPRVLGR
;
A
#
# COMPACT_ATOMS: atom_id res chain seq x y z
N MET A 1 -21.84 -21.17 -22.20
CA MET A 1 -20.39 -20.96 -21.96
C MET A 1 -20.21 -19.79 -21.01
N ALA A 2 -19.82 -20.08 -19.78
CA ALA A 2 -19.83 -19.14 -18.66
C ALA A 2 -18.70 -18.10 -18.78
N ARG A 3 -19.06 -16.82 -18.70
CA ARG A 3 -18.13 -15.71 -18.48
C ARG A 3 -17.51 -15.87 -17.10
N SER A 4 -16.22 -16.20 -17.05
CA SER A 4 -15.39 -16.09 -15.85
C SER A 4 -15.31 -14.62 -15.43
N GLN A 5 -16.19 -14.22 -14.51
CA GLN A 5 -16.07 -12.95 -13.82
C GLN A 5 -14.88 -13.02 -12.88
N ARG A 6 -13.89 -12.15 -13.14
CA ARG A 6 -12.73 -11.89 -12.30
C ARG A 6 -13.15 -11.66 -10.85
N ARG A 7 -12.99 -12.67 -10.00
CA ARG A 7 -13.23 -12.64 -8.54
C ARG A 7 -12.14 -11.87 -7.76
N THR A 8 -11.19 -11.22 -8.41
CA THR A 8 -9.91 -10.81 -7.81
C THR A 8 -9.81 -9.37 -7.32
N GLY A 9 -10.92 -8.62 -7.27
CA GLY A 9 -10.90 -7.19 -6.89
C GLY A 9 -11.74 -6.79 -5.68
N SER A 10 -12.66 -7.63 -5.19
CA SER A 10 -13.61 -7.21 -4.15
C SER A 10 -12.99 -7.25 -2.75
N VAL A 11 -13.43 -6.35 -1.86
CA VAL A 11 -13.25 -6.42 -0.41
C VAL A 11 -13.50 -7.83 0.13
N ARG A 12 -14.53 -8.53 -0.34
CA ARG A 12 -14.80 -9.92 0.07
C ARG A 12 -13.68 -10.90 -0.30
N GLY A 13 -12.95 -10.67 -1.39
CA GLY A 13 -11.77 -11.46 -1.77
C GLY A 13 -10.51 -11.10 -0.98
N LEU A 14 -10.49 -9.95 -0.30
CA LEU A 14 -9.39 -9.48 0.55
C LEU A 14 -9.58 -9.93 2.01
N VAL A 15 -10.81 -9.92 2.53
CA VAL A 15 -11.14 -10.15 3.95
C VAL A 15 -10.76 -11.56 4.48
N ASP A 16 -10.65 -12.57 3.61
CA ASP A 16 -10.43 -13.97 4.02
C ASP A 16 -8.96 -14.36 4.24
N ARG A 17 -8.01 -13.41 4.25
CA ARG A 17 -6.58 -13.73 4.33
C ARG A 17 -5.93 -13.16 5.61
N PRO A 18 -5.33 -14.00 6.48
CA PRO A 18 -4.59 -13.52 7.64
C PRO A 18 -3.40 -12.67 7.21
N ALA A 19 -3.01 -11.66 8.00
CA ALA A 19 -1.85 -10.82 7.71
C ALA A 19 -0.57 -11.64 7.51
N LEU A 20 0.35 -11.12 6.69
CA LEU A 20 1.70 -11.69 6.63
C LEU A 20 2.36 -11.55 8.02
N PRO A 21 3.24 -12.48 8.42
CA PRO A 21 4.05 -12.32 9.63
C PRO A 21 4.76 -10.96 9.62
N LEU A 22 4.83 -10.32 10.79
CA LEU A 22 5.34 -8.95 10.93
C LEU A 22 6.72 -8.74 10.26
N PRO A 23 7.74 -9.61 10.47
CA PRO A 23 9.04 -9.44 9.81
C PRO A 23 8.94 -9.47 8.29
N LEU A 24 8.16 -10.41 7.74
CA LEU A 24 7.96 -10.53 6.29
C LEU A 24 7.25 -9.31 5.71
N ARG A 25 6.19 -8.85 6.38
CA ARG A 25 5.44 -7.67 5.95
C ARG A 25 6.35 -6.44 5.91
N ASN A 26 7.13 -6.22 6.97
CA ASN A 26 8.02 -5.07 7.06
C ASN A 26 9.13 -5.12 5.99
N ALA A 27 9.74 -6.28 5.77
CA ALA A 27 10.75 -6.47 4.72
C ALA A 27 10.20 -6.17 3.32
N LEU A 28 8.99 -6.63 3.02
CA LEU A 28 8.33 -6.32 1.74
C LEU A 28 8.00 -4.84 1.60
N ALA A 29 7.51 -4.21 2.67
CA ALA A 29 7.18 -2.78 2.66
C ALA A 29 8.42 -1.91 2.44
N GLU A 30 9.51 -2.21 3.15
CA GLU A 30 10.80 -1.53 2.97
C GLU A 30 11.29 -1.65 1.52
N LEU A 31 11.26 -2.86 0.96
CA LEU A 31 11.68 -3.10 -0.42
C LEU A 31 10.77 -2.39 -1.43
N ALA A 32 9.46 -2.44 -1.23
CA ALA A 32 8.46 -1.77 -2.08
C ALA A 32 8.64 -0.26 -2.10
N ILE A 33 8.87 0.35 -0.94
CA ILE A 33 9.07 1.79 -0.80
C ILE A 33 10.41 2.20 -1.43
N ALA A 34 11.49 1.46 -1.14
CA ALA A 34 12.79 1.76 -1.72
C ALA A 34 12.76 1.71 -3.26
N ALA A 35 12.08 0.71 -3.83
CA ALA A 35 12.00 0.54 -5.28
C ALA A 35 11.35 1.70 -6.03
N LEU A 36 10.59 2.59 -5.36
CA LEU A 36 10.03 3.78 -6.00
C LEU A 36 11.16 4.66 -6.57
N GLU A 37 12.31 4.75 -5.87
CA GLU A 37 13.44 5.60 -6.27
C GLU A 37 14.77 4.84 -6.48
N ASP A 38 14.88 3.56 -6.10
CA ASP A 38 16.11 2.75 -6.22
C ASP A 38 15.97 1.61 -7.25
N ASP A 39 16.85 1.59 -8.25
CA ASP A 39 16.86 0.57 -9.32
C ASP A 39 17.19 -0.84 -8.80
N GLY A 40 18.06 -0.94 -7.79
CA GLY A 40 18.41 -2.22 -7.19
C GLY A 40 17.21 -2.88 -6.50
N ALA A 41 16.46 -2.10 -5.71
CA ALA A 41 15.21 -2.53 -5.09
C ALA A 41 14.13 -2.85 -6.12
N ALA A 42 14.02 -2.08 -7.20
CA ALA A 42 13.08 -2.37 -8.29
C ALA A 42 13.41 -3.69 -9.02
N ALA A 43 14.69 -3.99 -9.24
CA ALA A 43 15.13 -5.26 -9.79
C ALA A 43 14.84 -6.43 -8.83
N ALA A 44 15.05 -6.24 -7.53
CA ALA A 44 14.73 -7.24 -6.51
C ALA A 44 13.22 -7.54 -6.41
N LEU A 45 12.35 -6.53 -6.48
CA LEU A 45 10.91 -6.75 -6.58
C LEU A 45 10.53 -7.51 -7.84
N SER A 46 11.12 -7.15 -8.98
CA SER A 46 10.83 -7.81 -10.26
C SER A 46 11.19 -9.30 -10.22
N TRP A 47 12.31 -9.65 -9.57
CA TRP A 47 12.67 -11.04 -9.32
C TRP A 47 11.68 -11.75 -8.38
N LEU A 48 11.26 -11.12 -7.27
CA LEU A 48 10.23 -11.70 -6.39
C LEU A 48 8.87 -11.89 -7.08
N ALA A 49 8.55 -11.03 -8.06
CA ALA A 49 7.30 -11.07 -8.79
C ALA A 49 7.19 -12.27 -9.74
N THR A 50 8.32 -12.74 -10.29
CA THR A 50 8.39 -13.94 -11.15
C THR A 50 8.77 -15.17 -10.34
N GLY A 51 9.74 -15.06 -9.43
CA GLY A 51 10.33 -16.18 -8.70
C GLY A 51 11.10 -17.15 -9.61
N GLU A 52 11.46 -16.71 -10.82
CA GLU A 52 12.06 -17.53 -11.86
C GLU A 52 13.55 -17.24 -12.02
N GLY A 53 14.36 -18.30 -12.13
CA GLY A 53 15.79 -18.23 -12.39
C GLY A 53 16.62 -17.74 -11.19
N ASP A 54 17.93 -17.73 -11.39
CA ASP A 54 18.86 -17.26 -10.37
C ASP A 54 18.87 -15.73 -10.31
N PRO A 55 18.74 -15.11 -9.12
CA PRO A 55 18.89 -13.67 -9.01
C PRO A 55 20.33 -13.25 -9.33
N ALA A 56 20.49 -12.11 -10.01
CA ALA A 56 21.80 -11.49 -10.15
C ALA A 56 22.44 -11.23 -8.77
N PRO A 57 23.78 -11.26 -8.62
CA PRO A 57 24.42 -11.09 -7.30
C PRO A 57 23.99 -9.85 -6.52
N ALA A 58 23.80 -8.71 -7.22
CA ALA A 58 23.30 -7.48 -6.61
C ALA A 58 21.84 -7.60 -6.13
N VAL A 59 20.98 -8.30 -6.88
CA VAL A 59 19.60 -8.58 -6.48
C VAL A 59 19.57 -9.48 -5.24
N ALA A 60 20.36 -10.55 -5.23
CA ALA A 60 20.47 -11.44 -4.07
C ALA A 60 20.96 -10.68 -2.84
N ALA A 61 21.99 -9.83 -2.97
CA ALA A 61 22.48 -8.99 -1.89
C ALA A 61 21.40 -8.04 -1.36
N ARG A 62 20.60 -7.43 -2.25
CA ARG A 62 19.51 -6.53 -1.85
C ARG A 62 18.40 -7.28 -1.09
N LEU A 63 17.98 -8.44 -1.59
CA LEU A 63 16.99 -9.30 -0.91
C LEU A 63 17.49 -9.79 0.46
N ALA A 64 18.78 -10.11 0.57
CA ALA A 64 19.40 -10.49 1.83
C ALA A 64 19.46 -9.32 2.83
N SER A 65 19.70 -8.08 2.38
CA SER A 65 19.74 -6.90 3.25
C SER A 65 18.43 -6.62 4.00
N VAL A 66 17.30 -7.07 3.42
CA VAL A 66 15.97 -6.96 4.02
C VAL A 66 15.50 -8.29 4.62
N HIS A 67 16.40 -9.27 4.80
CA HIS A 67 16.13 -10.57 5.40
C HIS A 67 15.04 -11.39 4.69
N LEU A 68 14.91 -11.29 3.36
CA LEU A 68 13.99 -12.14 2.60
C LEU A 68 14.61 -13.48 2.20
N ILE A 69 15.93 -13.50 2.02
CA ILE A 69 16.74 -14.67 1.67
C ILE A 69 18.04 -14.68 2.49
N ASP A 70 18.71 -15.81 2.60
CA ASP A 70 20.08 -15.86 3.11
C ASP A 70 21.06 -15.25 2.08
N PRO A 71 22.20 -14.67 2.51
CA PRO A 71 23.21 -14.16 1.59
C PRO A 71 23.66 -15.21 0.56
N GLY A 72 23.49 -14.90 -0.73
CA GLY A 72 23.82 -15.82 -1.84
C GLY A 72 22.78 -16.92 -2.11
N ALA A 73 21.70 -16.98 -1.33
CA ALA A 73 20.62 -17.93 -1.57
C ALA A 73 19.75 -17.54 -2.78
N ARG A 74 18.91 -18.48 -3.21
CA ARG A 74 18.05 -18.38 -4.40
C ARG A 74 16.57 -18.56 -4.09
N THR A 75 16.25 -18.73 -2.81
CA THR A 75 14.90 -19.00 -2.32
C THR A 75 14.66 -18.16 -1.07
N LEU A 76 13.39 -17.87 -0.81
CA LEU A 76 12.98 -17.25 0.45
C LEU A 76 13.51 -18.04 1.65
N LEU A 77 13.78 -17.35 2.75
CA LEU A 77 14.05 -17.99 4.03
C LEU A 77 12.97 -19.05 4.32
N ALA A 78 13.36 -20.17 4.96
CA ALA A 78 12.44 -21.27 5.24
C ALA A 78 11.18 -20.80 6.00
N LEU A 79 11.32 -19.81 6.88
CA LEU A 79 10.19 -19.22 7.62
C LEU A 79 9.23 -18.38 6.74
N HIS A 80 9.69 -17.91 5.58
CA HIS A 80 8.92 -17.15 4.60
C HIS A 80 8.38 -18.02 3.46
N ALA A 81 8.97 -19.20 3.23
CA ALA A 81 8.58 -20.11 2.15
C ALA A 81 7.07 -20.44 2.11
N PRO A 82 6.35 -20.66 3.24
CA PRO A 82 4.90 -20.87 3.23
C PRO A 82 4.08 -19.70 2.66
N HIS A 83 4.71 -18.52 2.49
CA HIS A 83 4.07 -17.30 1.99
C HIS A 83 4.54 -16.90 0.59
N ALA A 84 5.31 -17.75 -0.11
CA ALA A 84 5.93 -17.42 -1.41
C ALA A 84 4.93 -16.86 -2.45
N SER A 85 3.75 -17.48 -2.58
CA SER A 85 2.69 -16.98 -3.49
C SER A 85 2.25 -15.55 -3.13
N ARG A 86 2.10 -15.26 -1.84
CA ARG A 86 1.69 -13.93 -1.34
C ARG A 86 2.81 -12.90 -1.50
N VAL A 87 4.06 -13.32 -1.35
CA VAL A 87 5.24 -12.50 -1.65
C VAL A 87 5.25 -12.10 -3.12
N GLY A 88 5.06 -13.06 -4.04
CA GLY A 88 4.95 -12.77 -5.48
C GLY A 88 3.77 -11.87 -5.83
N ASP A 89 2.60 -12.07 -5.23
CA ASP A 89 1.42 -11.19 -5.40
C ASP A 89 1.68 -9.76 -4.89
N HIS A 90 2.39 -9.62 -3.77
CA HIS A 90 2.81 -8.33 -3.25
C HIS A 90 3.80 -7.67 -4.20
N ALA A 91 4.85 -8.38 -4.61
CA ALA A 91 5.88 -7.87 -5.50
C ALA A 91 5.30 -7.40 -6.84
N ARG A 92 4.37 -8.17 -7.46
CA ARG A 92 3.68 -7.74 -8.69
C ARG A 92 2.89 -6.44 -8.53
N ARG A 93 2.23 -6.24 -7.39
CA ARG A 93 1.52 -4.98 -7.08
C ARG A 93 2.51 -3.84 -6.89
N ALA A 94 3.59 -4.08 -6.15
CA ALA A 94 4.65 -3.09 -5.93
C ALA A 94 5.34 -2.68 -7.24
N THR A 95 5.65 -3.62 -8.13
CA THR A 95 6.21 -3.31 -9.46
C THR A 95 5.30 -2.38 -10.27
N ARG A 96 3.97 -2.62 -10.27
CA ARG A 96 3.04 -1.72 -10.96
C ARG A 96 2.98 -0.32 -10.35
N ALA A 97 3.04 -0.23 -9.01
CA ALA A 97 3.11 1.06 -8.32
C ALA A 97 4.41 1.80 -8.67
N VAL A 98 5.54 1.10 -8.71
CA VAL A 98 6.85 1.64 -9.10
C VAL A 98 6.83 2.18 -10.52
N THR A 99 6.32 1.43 -11.50
CA THR A 99 6.17 1.91 -12.88
C THR A 99 5.31 3.17 -12.92
N ALA A 100 4.12 3.15 -12.31
CA ALA A 100 3.20 4.29 -12.32
C ALA A 100 3.77 5.55 -11.65
N PHE A 101 4.64 5.40 -10.64
CA PHE A 101 5.33 6.51 -10.00
C PHE A 101 6.46 7.07 -10.88
N ARG A 102 7.31 6.20 -11.42
CA ARG A 102 8.50 6.59 -12.20
C ARG A 102 8.17 7.22 -13.55
N ASP A 103 6.99 6.93 -14.10
CA ASP A 103 6.51 7.57 -15.34
C ASP A 103 6.14 9.06 -15.15
N ARG A 104 6.17 9.58 -13.91
CA ARG A 104 5.85 10.97 -13.59
C ARG A 104 7.12 11.83 -13.42
N PRO A 105 7.05 13.14 -13.69
CA PRO A 105 8.16 14.04 -13.41
C PRO A 105 8.53 14.08 -11.92
N ALA A 106 9.76 14.51 -11.65
CA ALA A 106 10.31 14.64 -10.31
C ALA A 106 9.47 15.57 -9.42
N ALA A 107 9.50 15.33 -8.09
CA ALA A 107 8.73 16.13 -7.14
C ALA A 107 9.44 17.46 -6.89
N PRO A 108 8.68 18.55 -6.72
CA PRO A 108 9.27 19.81 -6.28
C PRO A 108 9.81 19.72 -4.83
N ASP A 109 9.18 18.93 -3.95
CA ASP A 109 9.54 18.85 -2.54
C ASP A 109 9.25 17.46 -1.93
N ALA A 110 9.58 17.29 -0.65
CA ALA A 110 9.40 16.04 0.09
C ALA A 110 7.92 15.65 0.30
N LEU A 111 7.03 16.63 0.52
CA LEU A 111 5.60 16.38 0.74
C LEU A 111 4.96 15.90 -0.56
N ALA A 112 5.17 16.60 -1.66
CA ALA A 112 4.68 16.24 -2.99
C ALA A 112 5.22 14.86 -3.42
N ARG A 113 6.47 14.53 -3.08
CA ARG A 113 7.05 13.20 -3.32
C ARG A 113 6.32 12.11 -2.52
N ALA A 114 6.15 12.31 -1.22
CA ALA A 114 5.46 11.35 -0.34
C ALA A 114 4.00 11.14 -0.77
N ILE A 115 3.31 12.21 -1.18
CA ILE A 115 1.95 12.12 -1.73
C ILE A 115 1.92 11.29 -3.02
N ARG A 116 2.89 11.48 -3.93
CA ARG A 116 2.94 10.68 -5.17
C ARG A 116 3.30 9.22 -4.91
N HIS A 117 4.19 8.93 -3.97
CA HIS A 117 4.42 7.57 -3.47
C HIS A 117 3.11 6.96 -2.96
N ALA A 118 2.42 7.66 -2.08
CA ALA A 118 1.16 7.21 -1.50
C ALA A 118 0.09 6.94 -2.57
N VAL A 119 -0.09 7.82 -3.55
CA VAL A 119 -1.05 7.63 -4.65
C VAL A 119 -0.73 6.38 -5.48
N ALA A 120 0.54 6.17 -5.84
CA ALA A 120 0.96 5.01 -6.62
C ALA A 120 0.74 3.69 -5.85
N LEU A 121 1.14 3.66 -4.58
CA LEU A 121 0.99 2.50 -3.69
C LEU A 121 -0.48 2.20 -3.39
N TRP A 122 -1.28 3.23 -3.09
CA TRP A 122 -2.72 3.09 -2.80
C TRP A 122 -3.45 2.43 -3.97
N ASN A 123 -3.14 2.87 -5.19
CA ASN A 123 -3.78 2.37 -6.39
C ASN A 123 -3.46 0.91 -6.71
N GLU A 124 -2.50 0.31 -5.99
CA GLU A 124 -2.15 -1.11 -6.03
C GLU A 124 -2.49 -1.84 -4.71
N HIS A 125 -3.32 -1.23 -3.87
CA HIS A 125 -3.76 -1.77 -2.57
C HIS A 125 -2.62 -2.08 -1.60
N LEU A 126 -1.54 -1.30 -1.66
CA LEU A 126 -0.38 -1.36 -0.77
C LEU A 126 -0.56 -0.38 0.39
N PHE A 127 -1.66 -0.55 1.14
CA PHE A 127 -2.09 0.43 2.15
C PHE A 127 -1.17 0.50 3.37
N PHE A 128 -0.43 -0.57 3.66
CA PHE A 128 0.56 -0.54 4.73
C PHE A 128 1.74 0.35 4.32
N GLU A 129 2.19 0.23 3.09
CA GLU A 129 3.26 1.05 2.51
C GLU A 129 2.84 2.52 2.40
N VAL A 130 1.57 2.79 2.07
CA VAL A 130 1.01 4.15 2.11
C VAL A 130 1.16 4.78 3.50
N HIS A 131 0.87 4.03 4.57
CA HIS A 131 1.05 4.49 5.94
C HIS A 131 2.52 4.87 6.18
N GLU A 132 3.46 3.97 5.88
CA GLU A 132 4.88 4.18 6.13
C GLU A 132 5.43 5.42 5.40
N VAL A 133 5.09 5.61 4.12
CA VAL A 133 5.60 6.77 3.35
C VAL A 133 5.01 8.10 3.83
N LEU A 134 3.75 8.12 4.24
CA LEU A 134 3.11 9.34 4.73
C LEU A 134 3.51 9.65 6.18
N GLU A 135 3.80 8.65 7.01
CA GLU A 135 4.22 8.86 8.40
C GLU A 135 5.49 9.71 8.48
N ALA A 136 6.43 9.50 7.54
CA ALA A 136 7.68 10.25 7.48
C ALA A 136 7.47 11.77 7.38
N VAL A 137 6.55 12.22 6.50
CA VAL A 137 6.22 13.64 6.34
C VAL A 137 5.20 14.12 7.38
N TRP A 138 4.33 13.25 7.88
CA TRP A 138 3.40 13.56 8.96
C TRP A 138 4.13 13.92 10.25
N ARG A 139 5.21 13.22 10.60
CA ARG A 139 5.98 13.45 11.83
C ARG A 139 6.45 14.91 11.96
N THR A 140 6.85 15.54 10.85
CA THR A 140 7.36 16.92 10.80
C THR A 140 6.31 17.96 10.39
N ALA A 141 5.14 17.53 9.91
CA ALA A 141 4.06 18.44 9.54
C ALA A 141 3.37 19.08 10.77
N ALA A 142 2.75 20.24 10.55
CA ALA A 142 1.93 20.96 11.52
C ALA A 142 0.59 21.42 10.92
N GLY A 143 -0.32 21.91 11.77
CA GLY A 143 -1.60 22.49 11.35
C GLY A 143 -2.44 21.55 10.48
N ASP A 144 -3.13 22.15 9.50
CA ASP A 144 -4.03 21.44 8.58
C ASP A 144 -3.32 20.34 7.80
N THR A 145 -2.07 20.55 7.37
CA THR A 145 -1.28 19.52 6.66
C THR A 145 -1.09 18.29 7.53
N ARG A 146 -0.73 18.45 8.81
CA ARG A 146 -0.58 17.32 9.74
C ARG A 146 -1.90 16.58 9.93
N GLN A 147 -2.98 17.33 10.09
CA GLN A 147 -4.33 16.80 10.28
C GLN A 147 -4.79 16.00 9.05
N ALA A 148 -4.58 16.56 7.85
CA ALA A 148 -4.89 15.90 6.58
C ALA A 148 -4.09 14.61 6.40
N LEU A 149 -2.77 14.66 6.62
CA LEU A 149 -1.89 13.49 6.52
C LEU A 149 -2.31 12.39 7.49
N GLN A 150 -2.61 12.75 8.74
CA GLN A 150 -3.10 11.79 9.74
C GLN A 150 -4.41 11.14 9.28
N GLY A 151 -5.33 11.94 8.73
CA GLY A 151 -6.58 11.43 8.19
C GLY A 151 -6.37 10.42 7.05
N VAL A 152 -5.54 10.75 6.07
CA VAL A 152 -5.21 9.85 4.94
C VAL A 152 -4.52 8.57 5.43
N ILE A 153 -3.59 8.68 6.38
CA ILE A 153 -2.93 7.54 7.02
C ILE A 153 -3.97 6.62 7.68
N GLN A 154 -4.89 7.16 8.48
CA GLN A 154 -5.92 6.38 9.15
C GLN A 154 -6.84 5.67 8.17
N ILE A 155 -7.24 6.34 7.08
CA ILE A 155 -8.03 5.70 6.01
C ILE A 155 -7.23 4.56 5.37
N ALA A 156 -5.93 4.74 5.05
CA ALA A 156 -5.10 3.65 4.52
C ALA A 156 -5.04 2.46 5.49
N VAL A 157 -4.77 2.70 6.77
CA VAL A 157 -4.72 1.64 7.79
C VAL A 157 -6.10 0.97 7.96
N ALA A 158 -7.20 1.69 7.79
CA ALA A 158 -8.54 1.10 7.78
C ALA A 158 -8.71 0.09 6.65
N PHE A 159 -8.28 0.41 5.43
CA PHE A 159 -8.29 -0.54 4.31
C PHE A 159 -7.32 -1.71 4.52
N HIS A 160 -6.16 -1.47 5.16
CA HIS A 160 -5.27 -2.55 5.59
C HIS A 160 -5.97 -3.49 6.59
N HIS A 161 -6.67 -2.97 7.59
CA HIS A 161 -7.42 -3.78 8.54
C HIS A 161 -8.56 -4.57 7.89
N LEU A 162 -9.30 -3.93 6.98
CA LEU A 162 -10.37 -4.58 6.24
C LEU A 162 -9.84 -5.75 5.40
N ALA A 163 -8.69 -5.56 4.74
CA ALA A 163 -8.02 -6.60 3.96
C ALA A 163 -7.45 -7.78 4.80
N HIS A 164 -7.55 -7.71 6.12
CA HIS A 164 -7.08 -8.75 7.03
C HIS A 164 -8.17 -9.16 8.04
N GLY A 165 -9.44 -8.91 7.72
CA GLY A 165 -10.58 -9.34 8.54
C GLY A 165 -10.85 -8.51 9.80
N ASN A 166 -10.06 -7.48 10.08
CA ASN A 166 -10.26 -6.61 11.25
C ASN A 166 -11.29 -5.51 10.96
N GLN A 167 -12.58 -5.88 10.84
CA GLN A 167 -13.66 -4.93 10.53
C GLN A 167 -13.86 -3.88 11.61
N ARG A 168 -13.71 -4.25 12.90
CA ARG A 168 -13.85 -3.31 14.02
C ARG A 168 -12.78 -2.22 13.96
N GLY A 169 -11.53 -2.61 13.78
CA GLY A 169 -10.42 -1.66 13.62
C GLY A 169 -10.58 -0.82 12.36
N ALA A 170 -10.98 -1.43 11.25
CA ALA A 170 -11.25 -0.73 10.00
C ALA A 170 -12.32 0.36 10.17
N ARG A 171 -13.44 0.03 10.83
CA ARG A 171 -14.52 0.99 11.09
C ARG A 171 -14.02 2.19 11.89
N SER A 172 -13.32 1.95 13.00
CA SER A 172 -12.84 3.03 13.88
C SER A 172 -11.94 4.01 13.13
N LEU A 173 -10.94 3.48 12.41
CA LEU A 173 -9.97 4.30 11.70
C LEU A 173 -10.57 4.99 10.47
N LEU A 174 -11.53 4.35 9.79
CA LEU A 174 -12.16 4.96 8.61
C LEU A 174 -13.01 6.17 9.01
N VAL A 175 -13.81 6.05 10.08
CA VAL A 175 -14.61 7.16 10.61
C VAL A 175 -13.70 8.30 11.07
N GLU A 176 -12.70 8.01 11.89
CA GLU A 176 -11.78 9.03 12.41
C GLU A 176 -11.00 9.70 11.28
N GLY A 177 -10.41 8.91 10.38
CA GLY A 177 -9.59 9.42 9.29
C GLY A 177 -10.37 10.31 8.33
N ARG A 178 -11.60 9.93 7.99
CA ARG A 178 -12.49 10.75 7.15
C ARG A 178 -12.89 12.04 7.85
N ALA A 179 -13.21 12.00 9.15
CA ALA A 179 -13.51 13.20 9.91
C ALA A 179 -12.33 14.20 9.93
N ARG A 180 -11.08 13.70 10.05
CA ARG A 180 -9.87 14.54 9.96
C ARG A 180 -9.66 15.16 8.59
N VAL A 181 -9.86 14.38 7.51
CA VAL A 181 -9.77 14.91 6.14
C VAL A 181 -10.86 15.94 5.86
N ALA A 182 -12.08 15.73 6.39
CA ALA A 182 -13.19 16.67 6.23
C ALA A 182 -13.03 17.97 7.06
N SER A 183 -12.15 17.98 8.07
CA SER A 183 -11.96 19.14 8.96
C SER A 183 -10.96 20.18 8.44
N VAL A 184 -10.40 19.98 7.25
CA VAL A 184 -9.35 20.85 6.67
C VAL A 184 -9.75 21.30 5.25
N PRO A 185 -9.16 22.39 4.72
CA PRO A 185 -9.38 22.80 3.33
C PRO A 185 -9.06 21.69 2.32
N ALA A 186 -9.85 21.59 1.25
CA ALA A 186 -9.73 20.51 0.26
C ALA A 186 -8.40 20.51 -0.52
N ASP A 187 -7.71 21.64 -0.58
CA ASP A 187 -6.42 21.87 -1.24
C ASP A 187 -5.22 21.71 -0.30
N THR A 188 -5.43 21.31 0.96
CA THR A 188 -4.38 21.14 1.99
C THR A 188 -3.24 20.21 1.57
N LEU A 189 -3.51 19.17 0.76
CA LEU A 189 -2.52 18.23 0.25
C LEU A 189 -2.46 18.30 -1.29
N PRO A 190 -1.65 19.21 -1.87
CA PRO A 190 -1.46 19.29 -3.31
C PRO A 190 -1.02 17.93 -3.89
N GLY A 191 -1.66 17.51 -4.98
CA GLY A 191 -1.41 16.22 -5.60
C GLY A 191 -2.21 15.06 -5.03
N LEU A 192 -3.10 15.28 -4.05
CA LEU A 192 -4.11 14.31 -3.60
C LEU A 192 -5.49 14.96 -3.53
N ASP A 193 -6.46 14.42 -4.26
CA ASP A 193 -7.83 14.92 -4.20
C ASP A 193 -8.56 14.43 -2.94
N LEU A 194 -8.57 15.26 -1.90
CA LEU A 194 -9.20 14.94 -0.61
C LEU A 194 -10.72 14.76 -0.73
N GLN A 195 -11.38 15.55 -1.57
CA GLN A 195 -12.82 15.43 -1.78
C GLN A 195 -13.17 14.14 -2.52
N ALA A 196 -12.39 13.77 -3.53
CA ALA A 196 -12.55 12.48 -4.20
C ALA A 196 -12.28 11.31 -3.25
N LEU A 197 -11.29 11.40 -2.37
CA LEU A 197 -11.03 10.39 -1.34
C LEU A 197 -12.23 10.21 -0.39
N LEU A 198 -12.80 11.32 0.09
CA LEU A 198 -14.01 11.31 0.91
C LEU A 198 -15.22 10.74 0.15
N GLY A 199 -15.44 11.13 -1.10
CA GLY A 199 -16.52 10.57 -1.91
C GLY A 199 -16.36 9.06 -2.11
N ALA A 200 -15.16 8.62 -2.48
CA ALA A 200 -14.90 7.24 -2.85
C ALA A 200 -14.89 6.27 -1.66
N THR A 201 -14.69 6.76 -0.44
CA THR A 201 -14.68 5.95 0.80
C THR A 201 -16.01 6.00 1.57
N ALA A 202 -17.01 6.76 1.10
CA ALA A 202 -18.25 6.99 1.84
C ALA A 202 -19.11 5.74 1.98
N SER A 203 -19.24 4.95 0.91
CA SER A 203 -19.97 3.68 0.94
C SER A 203 -19.32 2.65 1.86
N PHE A 204 -17.99 2.68 2.00
CA PHE A 204 -17.24 1.80 2.89
C PHE A 204 -17.50 2.15 4.35
N GLU A 205 -17.49 3.44 4.69
CA GLU A 205 -17.83 3.90 6.04
C GLU A 205 -19.28 3.51 6.39
N ALA A 206 -20.23 3.77 5.49
CA ALA A 206 -21.64 3.46 5.71
C ALA A 206 -21.87 1.95 5.95
N ALA A 207 -21.26 1.08 5.14
CA ALA A 207 -21.35 -0.37 5.30
C ALA A 207 -20.72 -0.83 6.62
N LEU A 208 -19.53 -0.35 6.97
CA LEU A 208 -18.89 -0.71 8.23
C LEU A 208 -19.67 -0.19 9.45
N ALA A 209 -20.32 0.97 9.34
CA ALA A 209 -21.18 1.52 10.38
C ALA A 209 -22.44 0.67 10.61
N SER A 210 -23.00 0.08 9.56
CA SER A 210 -24.14 -0.85 9.64
C SER A 210 -23.74 -2.29 10.00
N GLY A 211 -22.46 -2.56 10.27
CA GLY A 211 -21.95 -3.90 10.55
C GLY A 211 -21.89 -4.81 9.33
N GLN A 212 -21.95 -4.24 8.13
CA GLN A 212 -21.88 -4.95 6.86
C GLN A 212 -20.46 -4.91 6.30
N LEU A 213 -20.11 -5.93 5.52
CA LEU A 213 -18.90 -5.89 4.70
C LEU A 213 -19.14 -4.94 3.52
N PRO A 214 -18.26 -3.96 3.27
CA PRO A 214 -18.32 -3.14 2.08
C PRO A 214 -18.24 -4.01 0.82
N ASP A 215 -19.06 -3.67 -0.19
CA ASP A 215 -18.99 -4.29 -1.51
C ASP A 215 -18.07 -3.47 -2.44
N GLY A 216 -17.57 -4.11 -3.51
CA GLY A 216 -16.68 -3.46 -4.48
C GLY A 216 -15.19 -3.57 -4.16
N ALA A 217 -14.35 -2.98 -5.00
CA ALA A 217 -12.90 -2.90 -4.82
C ALA A 217 -12.53 -1.65 -4.02
N PRO A 218 -11.43 -1.66 -3.23
CA PRO A 218 -10.92 -0.43 -2.65
C PRO A 218 -10.82 0.68 -3.70
N PRO A 219 -11.24 1.90 -3.35
CA PRO A 219 -11.28 2.98 -4.33
C PRO A 219 -9.88 3.32 -4.80
N ARG A 220 -9.73 3.70 -6.08
CA ARG A 220 -8.50 4.33 -6.55
C ARG A 220 -8.49 5.79 -6.12
N VAL A 221 -7.33 6.32 -5.77
CA VAL A 221 -7.13 7.74 -5.50
C VAL A 221 -6.52 8.42 -6.71
N LEU A 222 -7.03 9.61 -7.01
CA LEU A 222 -6.52 10.44 -8.08
C LEU A 222 -5.44 11.35 -7.50
N GLY A 223 -4.25 11.29 -8.12
CA GLY A 223 -3.28 12.36 -7.96
C GLY A 223 -3.67 13.51 -8.87
N ARG A 224 -3.81 14.71 -8.32
CA ARG A 224 -4.02 15.93 -9.10
C ARG A 224 -2.73 16.38 -9.80
#